data_AF-D2SC01-F1
#
_entry.id   AF-D2SC01-F1
#
_cell.length_a   1.000
_cell.length_b   1.000
_cell.length_c   1.000
_cell.angle_alpha   90.00
_cell.angle_beta   90.00
_cell.angle_gamma   90.00
#
_symmetry.space_group_name_H-M   'P 1'
#
loop_
_entity.id
_entity.type
_entity.pdbx_description
1 polymer ?
#
loop_
_entity_poly.entity_id
_entity_poly.type
_entity_poly.pdbx_seq_one_letter_code
_entity_poly.pdbx_strand_id
1 'polypeptide(L)'
;MTLPVDPAADPPALVTGELRGYRRFRLAEDGLRPPVHVAAGPWSWPVEQARCAVDDGHAPPARGCGCGLYGWYHPSCTGLGTGWGDVTAVVAARGRIVLGDTGFRAAAARVQAVTLPRRARLSPRRRRRCERVLAERYPGVLVYRSRRRMLRRHPPEDLSSLGITVRPSTAPRYRWTALAVWLAGVLTLCSVAVVPRPVLVGITPAGWLVALAGFVLWQAALVWLVVRASPLPGQAPR
;
A
#
# COMPACT_ATOMS: atom_id res chain seq x y z
N MET A 1 -29.79 6.69 -32.53
CA MET A 1 -30.12 7.88 -31.70
C MET A 1 -29.16 7.93 -30.54
N THR A 2 -28.10 8.73 -30.69
CA THR A 2 -27.12 9.04 -29.64
C THR A 2 -27.71 10.11 -28.74
N LEU A 3 -27.82 9.84 -27.44
CA LEU A 3 -28.22 10.85 -26.46
C LEU A 3 -27.18 11.98 -26.44
N PRO A 4 -27.61 13.25 -26.30
CA PRO A 4 -26.68 14.37 -26.24
C PRO A 4 -25.86 14.30 -24.95
N VAL A 5 -24.56 14.53 -25.07
CA VAL A 5 -23.66 14.79 -23.95
C VAL A 5 -24.14 16.07 -23.26
N ASP A 6 -24.46 15.98 -21.97
CA ASP A 6 -24.89 17.12 -21.15
C ASP A 6 -23.77 18.19 -21.12
N PRO A 7 -24.01 19.41 -21.65
CA PRO A 7 -23.01 20.47 -21.71
C PRO A 7 -22.78 21.17 -20.36
N ALA A 8 -23.53 20.82 -19.31
CA ALA A 8 -23.46 21.47 -17.98
C ALA A 8 -22.48 20.82 -16.99
N ALA A 9 -21.77 19.76 -17.38
CA ALA A 9 -20.69 19.23 -16.55
C ALA A 9 -19.45 20.12 -16.72
N ASP A 10 -19.14 20.93 -15.70
CA ASP A 10 -17.87 21.67 -15.63
C ASP A 10 -16.73 20.76 -16.12
N PRO A 11 -15.95 21.17 -17.13
CA PRO A 11 -14.80 20.39 -17.55
C PRO A 11 -13.92 20.20 -16.31
N PRO A 12 -13.61 18.96 -15.91
CA PRO A 12 -12.86 18.72 -14.70
C PRO A 12 -11.55 19.48 -14.81
N ALA A 13 -11.22 20.27 -13.78
CA ALA A 13 -10.01 21.09 -13.76
C ALA A 13 -8.80 20.26 -14.22
N LEU A 14 -8.36 20.49 -15.46
CA LEU A 14 -7.24 19.79 -16.05
C LEU A 14 -5.98 20.45 -15.52
N VAL A 15 -5.38 19.85 -14.50
CA VAL A 15 -4.09 20.28 -13.99
C VAL A 15 -3.02 19.85 -15.00
N THR A 16 -2.36 20.81 -15.63
CA THR A 16 -1.23 20.53 -16.52
C THR A 16 -0.05 19.99 -15.71
N GLY A 17 0.43 18.79 -16.04
CA GLY A 17 1.64 18.24 -15.42
C GLY A 17 1.60 16.72 -15.22
N GLU A 18 2.58 16.23 -14.48
CA GLU A 18 2.62 14.87 -13.96
C GLU A 18 2.35 14.90 -12.46
N LEU A 19 1.46 14.02 -11.98
CA LEU A 19 1.24 13.79 -10.57
C LEU A 19 2.13 12.64 -10.09
N ARG A 20 2.96 12.88 -9.08
CA ARG A 20 3.76 11.83 -8.46
C ARG A 20 2.90 10.99 -7.53
N GLY A 21 2.96 9.68 -7.74
CA GLY A 21 2.36 8.69 -6.86
C GLY A 21 3.31 7.58 -6.49
N TYR A 22 2.82 6.71 -5.62
CA TYR A 22 3.46 5.46 -5.26
C TYR A 22 2.59 4.29 -5.72
N ARG A 23 3.22 3.21 -6.17
CA ARG A 23 2.54 1.97 -6.55
C ARG A 23 3.36 0.76 -6.13
N ARG A 24 2.71 -0.40 -5.97
CA ARG A 24 3.41 -1.66 -5.75
C ARG A 24 3.34 -2.55 -6.98
N PHE A 25 4.42 -3.30 -7.17
CA PHE A 25 4.59 -4.26 -8.23
C PHE A 25 5.16 -5.56 -7.67
N ARG A 26 4.87 -6.67 -8.34
CA ARG A 26 5.66 -7.90 -8.23
C ARG A 26 6.71 -7.86 -9.32
N LEU A 27 7.99 -8.00 -8.97
CA LEU A 27 9.04 -8.14 -9.97
C LEU A 27 9.13 -9.60 -10.44
N ALA A 28 8.76 -9.84 -11.69
CA ALA A 28 8.90 -11.11 -12.39
C ALA A 28 10.03 -11.03 -13.42
N GLU A 29 10.27 -12.11 -14.16
CA GLU A 29 11.33 -12.19 -15.17
C GLU A 29 11.05 -11.30 -16.40
N ASP A 30 9.77 -11.13 -16.71
CA ASP A 30 9.28 -10.32 -17.81
C ASP A 30 9.08 -8.84 -17.44
N GLY A 31 9.14 -8.50 -16.15
CA GLY A 31 9.13 -7.12 -15.68
C GLY A 31 8.31 -6.88 -14.42
N LEU A 32 7.82 -5.65 -14.27
CA LEU A 32 7.02 -5.18 -13.14
C LEU A 32 5.55 -5.52 -13.37
N ARG A 33 5.00 -6.48 -12.64
CA ARG A 33 3.59 -6.88 -12.75
C ARG A 33 2.72 -6.24 -11.67
N PRO A 34 1.54 -5.68 -12.01
CA PRO A 34 0.57 -5.26 -11.02
C PRO A 34 0.15 -6.43 -10.13
N PRO A 35 0.04 -6.24 -8.80
CA PRO A 35 -0.26 -7.36 -7.89
C PRO A 35 -1.69 -7.91 -8.01
N VAL A 36 -2.65 -7.09 -8.46
CA VAL A 36 -4.08 -7.43 -8.52
C VAL A 36 -4.52 -7.80 -9.94
N HIS A 37 -3.87 -7.22 -10.95
CA HIS A 37 -4.17 -7.43 -12.35
C HIS A 37 -3.07 -8.27 -12.99
N VAL A 38 -2.87 -9.49 -12.49
CA VAL A 38 -1.79 -10.37 -12.96
C VAL A 38 -1.94 -10.72 -14.45
N ALA A 39 -3.19 -10.78 -14.93
CA ALA A 39 -3.54 -10.98 -16.34
C ALA A 39 -3.18 -9.79 -17.24
N ALA A 40 -2.97 -8.59 -16.69
CA ALA A 40 -2.56 -7.41 -17.48
C ALA A 40 -1.11 -7.49 -17.97
N GLY A 41 -0.33 -8.48 -17.52
CA GLY A 41 1.06 -8.65 -17.93
C GLY A 41 2.03 -7.67 -17.25
N PRO A 42 3.27 -7.57 -17.78
CA PRO A 42 4.26 -6.63 -17.29
C PRO A 42 3.90 -5.20 -17.69
N TRP A 43 4.22 -4.25 -16.81
CA TRP A 43 4.04 -2.82 -17.05
C TRP A 43 4.84 -2.38 -18.28
N SER A 44 4.20 -1.64 -19.17
CA SER A 44 4.81 -1.15 -20.40
C SER A 44 5.80 -0.01 -20.12
N TRP A 45 6.84 0.05 -20.94
CA TRP A 45 7.85 1.12 -20.93
C TRP A 45 7.80 1.86 -22.29
N PRO A 46 7.90 3.21 -22.36
CA PRO A 46 8.17 4.17 -21.29
C PRO A 46 6.99 4.52 -20.39
N VAL A 47 5.78 4.33 -20.90
CA VAL A 47 4.55 4.79 -20.26
C VAL A 47 3.53 3.67 -20.40
N GLU A 48 2.90 3.30 -19.29
CA GLU A 48 1.73 2.43 -19.30
C GLU A 48 0.49 3.28 -19.52
N GLN A 49 -0.40 2.78 -20.37
CA GLN A 49 -1.72 3.34 -20.61
C GLN A 49 -2.75 2.49 -19.90
N ALA A 50 -3.68 3.13 -19.19
CA ALA A 50 -4.83 2.44 -18.66
C ALA A 50 -5.67 1.84 -19.80
N ARG A 51 -6.22 0.66 -19.55
CA ARG A 51 -7.24 0.02 -20.39
C ARG A 51 -8.39 -0.39 -19.49
N CYS A 52 -9.61 -0.30 -19.99
CA CYS A 52 -10.73 -0.91 -19.31
C CYS A 52 -10.79 -2.39 -19.69
N ALA A 53 -11.08 -3.26 -18.73
CA ALA A 53 -11.30 -4.69 -19.01
C ALA A 53 -12.77 -5.01 -19.31
N VAL A 54 -13.67 -4.03 -19.13
CA VAL A 54 -15.13 -4.20 -19.25
C VAL A 54 -15.67 -3.59 -20.54
N ASP A 55 -15.12 -2.44 -20.95
CA ASP A 55 -15.61 -1.67 -22.10
C ASP A 55 -14.44 -0.98 -22.80
N ASP A 56 -14.08 -1.44 -24.00
CA ASP A 56 -13.01 -0.84 -24.80
C ASP A 56 -13.43 0.49 -25.47
N GLY A 57 -14.72 0.86 -25.40
CA GLY A 57 -15.28 2.05 -26.03
C GLY A 57 -15.05 3.36 -25.28
N HIS A 58 -14.61 3.30 -24.02
CA HIS A 58 -14.39 4.50 -23.20
C HIS A 58 -12.94 4.73 -22.77
N ALA A 59 -12.56 6.01 -22.65
CA ALA A 59 -11.22 6.39 -22.23
C ALA A 59 -11.06 6.30 -20.69
N PRO A 60 -10.20 5.40 -20.17
CA PRO A 60 -9.95 5.30 -18.74
C PRO A 60 -9.10 6.47 -18.21
N PRO A 61 -9.28 6.89 -16.94
CA PRO A 61 -10.38 6.53 -16.06
C PRO A 61 -11.70 7.17 -16.52
N ALA A 62 -12.76 6.37 -16.54
CA ALA A 62 -14.10 6.83 -16.85
C ALA A 62 -14.94 6.97 -15.57
N ARG A 63 -15.90 7.90 -15.58
CA ARG A 63 -16.85 8.09 -14.48
C ARG A 63 -17.69 6.81 -14.31
N GLY A 64 -17.91 6.39 -13.06
CA GLY A 64 -18.70 5.19 -12.75
C GLY A 64 -18.04 3.84 -13.06
N CYS A 65 -16.85 3.82 -13.68
CA CYS A 65 -16.10 2.59 -13.92
C CYS A 65 -14.87 2.50 -13.02
N GLY A 66 -14.46 1.29 -12.64
CA GLY A 66 -13.25 1.01 -11.86
C GLY A 66 -11.94 1.04 -12.67
N CYS A 67 -11.97 1.41 -13.95
CA CYS A 67 -10.80 1.45 -14.81
C CYS A 67 -9.82 2.57 -14.44
N GLY A 68 -8.57 2.46 -14.90
CA GLY A 68 -7.49 3.42 -14.64
C GLY A 68 -6.29 2.82 -13.90
N LEU A 69 -5.17 3.53 -13.96
CA LEU A 69 -3.96 3.19 -13.22
C LEU A 69 -4.01 3.78 -11.81
N TYR A 70 -4.15 2.92 -10.81
CA TYR A 70 -4.19 3.33 -9.41
C TYR A 70 -2.82 3.73 -8.85
N GLY A 71 -2.77 4.80 -8.08
CA GLY A 71 -1.60 5.23 -7.30
C GLY A 71 -1.99 5.78 -5.94
N TRP A 72 -1.06 5.81 -5.01
CA TRP A 72 -1.24 6.42 -3.68
C TRP A 72 -0.42 7.70 -3.57
N TYR A 73 -0.94 8.73 -2.89
CA TYR A 73 -0.18 9.96 -2.64
C TYR A 73 0.94 9.75 -1.64
N HIS A 74 0.76 8.84 -0.67
CA HIS A 74 1.74 8.58 0.38
C HIS A 74 2.16 7.10 0.42
N PRO A 75 3.47 6.79 0.59
CA PRO A 75 3.98 5.43 0.59
C PRO A 75 3.44 4.57 1.76
N SER A 76 3.00 5.16 2.86
CA SER A 76 2.38 4.38 3.95
C SER A 76 1.07 3.71 3.53
N CYS A 77 0.36 4.28 2.54
CA CYS A 77 -0.93 3.79 2.06
C CYS A 77 -0.79 2.60 1.11
N THR A 78 0.43 2.29 0.66
CA THR A 78 0.71 1.14 -0.22
C THR A 78 0.66 -0.21 0.52
N GLY A 79 0.37 -0.23 1.83
CA GLY A 79 0.43 -1.43 2.68
C GLY A 79 1.85 -1.88 3.02
N LEU A 80 2.01 -2.59 4.15
CA LEU A 80 3.31 -2.98 4.72
C LEU A 80 3.81 -4.40 4.39
N GLY A 81 2.96 -5.37 4.01
CA GLY A 81 3.40 -6.77 4.08
C GLY A 81 2.61 -7.74 3.20
N THR A 82 3.38 -8.65 2.60
CA THR A 82 3.03 -10.03 2.22
C THR A 82 1.73 -10.21 1.42
N GLY A 83 1.78 -9.93 0.11
CA GLY A 83 0.74 -10.30 -0.84
C GLY A 83 0.67 -9.38 -2.04
N TRP A 84 0.74 -8.07 -1.78
CA TRP A 84 0.45 -7.01 -2.76
C TRP A 84 1.72 -6.43 -3.44
N GLY A 85 2.56 -7.31 -4.00
CA GLY A 85 3.80 -6.95 -4.68
C GLY A 85 5.00 -6.79 -3.75
N ASP A 86 6.22 -7.01 -4.24
CA ASP A 86 7.47 -6.98 -3.48
C ASP A 86 8.38 -5.77 -3.81
N VAL A 87 8.02 -5.01 -4.86
CA VAL A 87 8.64 -3.76 -5.28
C VAL A 87 7.72 -2.58 -4.97
N THR A 88 8.27 -1.50 -4.42
CA THR A 88 7.60 -0.19 -4.37
C THR A 88 8.18 0.68 -5.47
N ALA A 89 7.31 1.33 -6.24
CA ALA A 89 7.68 2.25 -7.31
C ALA A 89 7.17 3.65 -7.01
N VAL A 90 7.93 4.64 -7.50
CA VAL A 90 7.47 6.01 -7.72
C VAL A 90 7.01 6.07 -9.16
N VAL A 91 5.79 6.55 -9.38
CA VAL A 91 5.20 6.73 -10.69
C VAL A 91 4.90 8.20 -10.93
N ALA A 92 5.09 8.64 -12.17
CA ALA A 92 4.57 9.91 -12.64
C ALA A 92 3.32 9.62 -13.48
N ALA A 93 2.17 10.01 -12.94
CA ALA A 93 0.86 9.85 -13.56
C ALA A 93 0.51 11.08 -14.40
N ARG A 94 -0.15 10.88 -15.53
CA ARG A 94 -0.49 11.94 -16.48
C ARG A 94 -1.79 11.64 -17.24
N GLY A 95 -2.24 12.62 -18.00
CA GLY A 95 -3.50 12.58 -18.73
C GLY A 95 -4.68 12.88 -17.80
N ARG A 96 -5.82 12.24 -18.02
CA ARG A 96 -6.96 12.36 -17.10
C ARG A 96 -6.62 11.68 -15.77
N ILE A 97 -6.76 12.42 -14.67
CA ILE A 97 -6.56 11.91 -13.32
C ILE A 97 -7.81 12.15 -12.50
N VAL A 98 -8.32 11.10 -11.87
CA VAL A 98 -9.40 11.16 -10.88
C VAL A 98 -8.75 11.08 -9.51
N LEU A 99 -8.85 12.16 -8.74
CA LEU A 99 -8.32 12.28 -7.39
C LEU A 99 -9.31 11.66 -6.40
N GLY A 100 -8.80 10.87 -5.47
CA GLY A 100 -9.53 10.40 -4.29
C GLY A 100 -8.81 10.83 -3.01
N ASP A 101 -9.25 10.33 -1.85
CA ASP A 101 -8.75 10.81 -0.55
C ASP A 101 -7.29 10.40 -0.24
N THR A 102 -6.91 9.19 -0.65
CA THR A 102 -5.58 8.61 -0.30
C THR A 102 -4.73 8.28 -1.52
N GLY A 103 -5.27 8.49 -2.71
CA GLY A 103 -4.67 8.12 -3.98
C GLY A 103 -5.51 8.58 -5.14
N PHE A 104 -5.15 8.13 -6.33
CA PHE A 104 -5.73 8.58 -7.59
C PHE A 104 -5.84 7.43 -8.59
N ARG A 105 -6.58 7.69 -9.66
CA ARG A 105 -6.61 6.87 -10.88
C ARG A 105 -6.20 7.71 -12.06
N ALA A 106 -5.29 7.22 -12.89
CA ALA A 106 -4.76 7.99 -14.01
C ALA A 106 -4.93 7.24 -15.34
N ALA A 107 -5.01 8.01 -16.43
CA ALA A 107 -5.05 7.51 -17.79
C ALA A 107 -3.71 6.90 -18.21
N ALA A 108 -2.60 7.49 -17.77
CA ALA A 108 -1.27 7.01 -18.08
C ALA A 108 -0.31 7.20 -16.91
N ALA A 109 0.71 6.35 -16.80
CA ALA A 109 1.77 6.53 -15.84
C ALA A 109 3.10 5.90 -16.27
N ARG A 110 4.20 6.58 -15.97
CA ARG A 110 5.56 6.06 -16.13
C ARG A 110 6.18 5.75 -14.78
N VAL A 111 6.99 4.71 -14.72
CA VAL A 111 7.81 4.41 -13.54
C VAL A 111 9.03 5.32 -13.55
N GLN A 112 9.28 6.05 -12.47
CA GLN A 112 10.45 6.92 -12.31
C GLN A 112 11.55 6.26 -11.48
N ALA A 113 11.14 5.54 -10.44
CA ALA A 113 12.05 4.90 -9.49
C ALA A 113 11.43 3.65 -8.90
N VAL A 114 12.27 2.68 -8.51
CA VAL A 114 11.84 1.43 -7.88
C VAL A 114 12.74 1.02 -6.74
N THR A 115 12.19 0.30 -5.76
CA THR A 115 12.98 -0.40 -4.75
C THR A 115 13.17 -1.86 -5.11
N LEU A 116 14.36 -2.42 -4.86
CA LEU A 116 14.55 -3.86 -4.97
C LEU A 116 13.71 -4.64 -3.95
N PRO A 117 13.23 -5.85 -4.30
CA PRO A 117 12.53 -6.73 -3.38
C PRO A 117 13.32 -6.93 -2.09
N ARG A 118 12.63 -6.92 -0.93
CA ARG A 118 13.29 -7.12 0.37
C ARG A 118 14.12 -8.41 0.40
N ARG A 119 13.58 -9.50 -0.15
CA ARG A 119 14.26 -10.81 -0.21
C ARG A 119 15.51 -10.80 -1.10
N ALA A 120 15.55 -9.95 -2.12
CA ALA A 120 16.74 -9.81 -2.98
C ALA A 120 17.92 -9.15 -2.25
N ARG A 121 17.68 -8.45 -1.13
CA ARG A 121 18.75 -7.83 -0.33
C ARG A 121 19.62 -8.85 0.39
N LEU A 122 19.07 -10.03 0.69
CA LEU A 122 19.75 -11.09 1.44
C LEU A 122 20.71 -11.91 0.56
N SER A 123 20.64 -11.81 -0.77
CA SER A 123 21.48 -12.58 -1.69
C SER A 123 22.04 -11.70 -2.82
N PRO A 124 23.37 -11.55 -2.93
CA PRO A 124 24.00 -10.78 -4.01
C PRO A 124 23.61 -11.26 -5.41
N ARG A 125 23.46 -12.57 -5.61
CA ARG A 125 23.04 -13.17 -6.91
C ARG A 125 21.62 -12.76 -7.28
N ARG A 126 20.67 -12.89 -6.35
CA ARG A 126 19.26 -12.47 -6.56
C ARG A 126 19.18 -10.97 -6.82
N ARG A 127 19.98 -10.17 -6.09
CA ARG A 127 20.06 -8.72 -6.30
C ARG A 127 20.49 -8.37 -7.72
N ARG A 128 21.62 -8.91 -8.18
CA ARG A 128 22.15 -8.66 -9.54
C ARG A 128 21.14 -9.08 -10.60
N ARG A 129 20.44 -10.20 -10.40
CA ARG A 129 19.37 -10.65 -11.30
C ARG A 129 18.23 -9.64 -11.40
N CYS A 130 17.73 -9.15 -10.26
CA CYS A 130 16.66 -8.13 -10.24
C CYS A 130 17.13 -6.81 -10.87
N GLU A 131 18.35 -6.36 -10.56
CA GLU A 131 18.94 -5.16 -11.14
C GLU A 131 19.06 -5.29 -12.67
N ARG A 132 19.47 -6.46 -13.18
CA ARG A 132 19.56 -6.74 -14.62
C ARG A 132 18.18 -6.69 -15.31
N VAL A 133 17.18 -7.39 -14.78
CA VAL A 133 15.81 -7.36 -15.35
C VAL A 133 15.28 -5.93 -15.42
N LEU A 134 15.50 -5.14 -14.37
CA LEU A 134 15.06 -3.74 -14.34
C LEU A 134 15.82 -2.88 -15.36
N ALA A 135 17.13 -3.09 -15.52
CA ALA A 135 17.94 -2.35 -16.50
C ALA A 135 17.55 -2.68 -17.95
N GLU A 136 17.26 -3.95 -18.24
CA GLU A 136 16.86 -4.41 -19.58
C GLU A 136 15.44 -3.96 -19.95
N ARG A 137 14.47 -4.10 -19.03
CA ARG A 137 13.05 -3.83 -19.31
C ARG A 137 12.64 -2.37 -19.10
N TYR A 138 13.35 -1.64 -18.25
CA TYR A 138 13.02 -0.28 -17.86
C TYR A 138 14.26 0.62 -17.87
N PRO A 139 14.92 0.80 -19.04
CA PRO A 139 16.10 1.64 -19.15
C PRO A 139 15.76 3.07 -18.71
N GLY A 140 16.56 3.62 -17.78
CA GLY A 140 16.36 4.96 -17.21
C GLY A 140 15.59 5.00 -15.88
N VAL A 141 15.00 3.90 -15.43
CA VAL A 141 14.38 3.83 -14.10
C VAL A 141 15.44 3.77 -13.00
N LEU A 142 15.32 4.66 -12.00
CA LEU A 142 16.24 4.69 -10.88
C LEU A 142 15.98 3.54 -9.91
N VAL A 143 16.97 2.66 -9.73
CA VAL A 143 16.87 1.50 -8.84
C VAL A 143 17.49 1.79 -7.47
N TYR A 144 16.69 1.63 -6.41
CA TYR A 144 17.11 1.86 -5.03
C TYR A 144 17.15 0.57 -4.22
N ARG A 145 18.26 0.37 -3.50
CA ARG A 145 18.37 -0.74 -2.53
C ARG A 145 17.55 -0.53 -1.26
N SER A 146 17.20 0.71 -0.94
CA SER A 146 16.48 1.06 0.28
C SER A 146 15.28 1.95 -0.04
N ARG A 147 14.11 1.58 0.49
CA ARG A 147 12.89 2.39 0.43
C ARG A 147 13.12 3.77 1.03
N ARG A 148 13.82 3.85 2.17
CA ARG A 148 14.16 5.12 2.82
C ARG A 148 14.97 6.03 1.90
N ARG A 149 15.94 5.47 1.15
CA ARG A 149 16.74 6.26 0.19
C ARG A 149 15.90 6.74 -0.99
N MET A 150 15.02 5.89 -1.53
CA MET A 150 14.09 6.28 -2.59
C MET A 150 13.19 7.42 -2.14
N LEU A 151 12.54 7.29 -0.97
CA LEU A 151 11.61 8.30 -0.45
C LEU A 151 12.28 9.63 -0.09
N ARG A 152 13.56 9.62 0.31
CA ARG A 152 14.30 10.87 0.51
C ARG A 152 14.54 11.63 -0.79
N ARG A 153 14.74 10.92 -1.90
CA ARG A 153 14.99 11.54 -3.22
C ARG A 153 13.70 11.81 -4.00
N HIS A 154 12.65 11.08 -3.67
CA HIS A 154 11.31 11.19 -4.24
C HIS A 154 10.29 11.30 -3.10
N PRO A 155 10.27 12.43 -2.38
CA PRO A 155 9.28 12.65 -1.32
C PRO A 155 7.86 12.73 -1.91
N PRO A 156 6.83 12.49 -1.07
CA PRO A 156 5.44 12.71 -1.47
C PRO A 156 5.27 14.14 -1.98
N GLU A 157 4.49 14.28 -3.04
CA GLU A 157 4.18 15.59 -3.60
C GLU A 157 3.23 16.36 -2.69
N ASP A 158 3.42 17.67 -2.60
CA ASP A 158 2.47 18.53 -1.92
C ASP A 158 1.30 18.83 -2.85
N LEU A 159 0.11 18.40 -2.45
CA LEU A 159 -1.13 18.55 -3.21
C LEU A 159 -2.08 19.55 -2.54
N SER A 160 -1.57 20.38 -1.64
CA SER A 160 -2.32 21.43 -0.95
C SER A 160 -2.98 22.41 -1.92
N SER A 161 -2.31 22.72 -3.04
CA SER A 161 -2.85 23.55 -4.14
C SER A 161 -4.05 22.93 -4.85
N LEU A 162 -4.22 21.61 -4.76
CA LEU A 162 -5.38 20.87 -5.27
C LEU A 162 -6.44 20.62 -4.19
N GLY A 163 -6.28 21.22 -3.00
CA GLY A 163 -7.16 21.01 -1.85
C GLY A 163 -7.00 19.64 -1.17
N ILE A 164 -5.93 18.89 -1.48
CA ILE A 164 -5.73 17.53 -0.97
C ILE A 164 -4.70 17.55 0.15
N THR A 165 -5.13 17.20 1.37
CA THR A 165 -4.21 16.96 2.48
C THR A 165 -3.70 15.53 2.46
N VAL A 166 -2.44 15.33 2.06
CA VAL A 166 -1.82 14.00 2.02
C VAL A 166 -1.53 13.51 3.44
N ARG A 167 -2.33 12.55 3.94
CA ARG A 167 -2.17 12.00 5.30
C ARG A 167 -1.43 10.65 5.30
N PRO A 168 -0.37 10.49 6.10
CA PRO A 168 0.22 9.18 6.33
C PRO A 168 -0.80 8.24 7.02
N SER A 169 -0.86 7.00 6.54
CA SER A 169 -1.60 5.93 7.19
C SER A 169 -0.97 5.59 8.54
N THR A 170 -1.82 5.54 9.58
CA THR A 170 -1.47 5.12 10.93
C THR A 170 -1.52 3.60 11.11
N ALA A 171 -2.16 2.87 10.19
CA ALA A 171 -2.32 1.42 10.23
C ALA A 171 -0.99 0.65 10.45
N PRO A 172 0.14 1.02 9.81
CA PRO A 172 1.45 0.49 10.13
C PRO A 172 1.84 0.52 11.60
N ARG A 173 1.58 1.63 12.29
CA ARG A 173 1.93 1.82 13.70
C ARG A 173 1.09 0.91 14.58
N TYR A 174 -0.23 0.92 14.36
CA TYR A 174 -1.16 0.05 15.09
C TYR A 174 -0.82 -1.44 14.95
N ARG A 175 -0.37 -1.90 13.78
CA ARG A 175 0.08 -3.29 13.57
C ARG A 175 1.30 -3.64 14.42
N TRP A 176 2.30 -2.77 14.46
CA TRP A 176 3.50 -2.99 15.28
C TRP A 176 3.17 -2.96 16.78
N THR A 177 2.31 -2.04 17.20
CA THR A 177 1.82 -1.99 18.59
C THR A 177 1.04 -3.26 18.93
N ALA A 178 0.15 -3.74 18.05
CA ALA A 178 -0.58 -4.99 18.24
C ALA A 178 0.37 -6.18 18.41
N LEU A 179 1.39 -6.28 17.56
CA LEU A 179 2.39 -7.34 17.65
C LEU A 179 3.17 -7.30 18.96
N ALA A 180 3.59 -6.11 19.40
CA ALA A 180 4.30 -5.95 20.67
C ALA A 180 3.43 -6.33 21.88
N VAL A 181 2.17 -5.87 21.91
CA VAL A 181 1.20 -6.22 22.96
C VAL A 181 0.90 -7.72 22.94
N TRP A 182 0.80 -8.32 21.76
CA TRP A 182 0.57 -9.77 21.61
C TRP A 182 1.76 -10.57 22.13
N LEU A 183 2.98 -10.21 21.73
CA LEU A 183 4.22 -10.85 22.21
C LEU A 183 4.35 -10.74 23.74
N ALA A 184 4.05 -9.57 24.30
CA ALA A 184 4.10 -9.37 25.75
C ALA A 184 3.15 -10.33 26.49
N GLY A 185 1.88 -10.43 26.05
CA GLY A 185 0.93 -11.33 26.70
C GLY A 185 1.25 -12.81 26.49
N VAL A 186 1.80 -13.21 25.33
CA VAL A 186 2.30 -14.58 25.13
C VAL A 186 3.44 -14.90 26.09
N LEU A 187 4.40 -13.98 26.26
CA LEU A 187 5.49 -14.14 27.23
C LEU A 187 4.95 -14.25 28.67
N THR A 188 3.96 -13.43 29.04
CA THR A 188 3.29 -13.53 30.34
C THR A 188 2.63 -14.90 30.52
N LEU A 189 1.88 -15.41 29.54
CA LEU A 189 1.25 -16.73 29.62
C LEU A 189 2.29 -17.85 29.71
N CYS A 190 3.36 -17.80 28.91
CA CYS A 190 4.45 -18.78 28.97
C CYS A 190 5.19 -18.73 30.32
N SER A 191 5.29 -17.56 30.96
CA SER A 191 5.93 -17.44 32.27
C SER A 191 5.21 -18.23 33.36
N VAL A 192 3.88 -18.38 33.27
CA VAL A 192 3.06 -19.18 34.20
C VAL A 192 3.51 -20.65 34.24
N ALA A 193 3.96 -21.19 33.10
CA ALA A 193 4.46 -22.57 33.02
C ALA A 193 5.76 -22.79 33.80
N VAL A 194 6.49 -21.72 34.13
CA VAL A 194 7.75 -21.74 34.87
C VAL A 194 7.52 -21.39 36.35
N VAL A 195 6.32 -20.94 36.74
CA VAL A 195 5.99 -20.62 38.13
C VAL A 195 5.86 -21.91 38.95
N PRO A 196 6.54 -22.03 40.11
CA PRO A 196 6.41 -23.19 40.97
C PRO A 196 4.95 -23.42 41.41
N ARG A 197 4.50 -24.68 41.34
CA ARG A 197 3.15 -25.09 41.77
C ARG A 197 2.70 -24.56 43.15
N PRO A 198 3.54 -24.55 44.22
CA PRO A 198 3.10 -24.01 45.51
C PRO A 198 2.73 -22.52 45.45
N VAL A 199 3.36 -21.74 44.56
CA VAL A 199 3.04 -20.32 44.35
C VAL A 199 1.68 -20.18 43.66
N LEU A 200 1.37 -21.05 42.69
CA LEU A 200 0.09 -21.04 41.98
C LEU A 200 -1.08 -21.45 42.88
N VAL A 201 -0.87 -22.43 43.77
CA VAL A 201 -1.89 -22.90 44.72
C VAL A 201 -2.15 -21.86 45.82
N GLY A 202 -1.17 -20.99 46.12
CA GLY A 202 -1.31 -19.88 47.08
C GLY A 202 -2.10 -18.67 46.57
N ILE A 203 -2.55 -18.66 45.30
CA ILE A 203 -3.30 -17.53 44.73
C ILE A 203 -4.72 -17.52 45.27
N THR A 204 -5.11 -16.41 45.90
CA THR A 204 -6.48 -16.21 46.40
C THR A 204 -7.48 -16.06 45.24
N PRO A 205 -8.79 -16.31 45.46
CA PRO A 205 -9.82 -16.07 44.45
C PRO A 205 -9.79 -14.64 43.87
N ALA A 206 -9.48 -13.64 44.70
CA ALA A 206 -9.29 -12.26 44.25
C ALA A 206 -8.10 -12.12 43.28
N GLY A 207 -7.00 -12.84 43.53
CA GLY A 207 -5.85 -12.88 42.61
C GLY A 207 -6.20 -13.47 41.25
N TRP A 208 -7.02 -14.54 41.21
CA TRP A 208 -7.52 -15.12 39.96
C TRP A 208 -8.45 -14.17 39.20
N LEU A 209 -9.30 -13.42 39.89
CA LEU A 209 -10.16 -12.39 39.27
C LEU A 209 -9.34 -11.27 38.64
N VAL A 210 -8.28 -10.80 39.32
CA VAL A 210 -7.36 -9.79 38.76
C VAL A 210 -6.65 -10.32 37.52
N ALA A 211 -6.17 -11.57 37.55
CA ALA A 211 -5.54 -12.21 36.39
C ALA A 211 -6.51 -12.32 35.20
N LEU A 212 -7.76 -12.75 35.45
CA LEU A 212 -8.80 -12.83 34.43
C LEU A 212 -9.12 -11.45 33.84
N ALA A 213 -9.30 -10.43 34.69
CA ALA A 213 -9.54 -9.05 34.24
C ALA A 213 -8.38 -8.52 33.37
N GLY A 214 -7.13 -8.78 33.79
CA GLY A 214 -5.93 -8.44 33.02
C GLY A 214 -5.90 -9.12 31.64
N PHE A 215 -6.26 -10.41 31.58
CA PHE A 215 -6.37 -11.15 30.32
C PHE A 215 -7.44 -10.56 29.40
N VAL A 216 -8.63 -10.25 29.93
CA VAL A 216 -9.73 -9.63 29.16
C VAL A 216 -9.31 -8.27 28.62
N LEU A 217 -8.69 -7.42 29.43
CA LEU A 217 -8.18 -6.11 28.99
C LEU A 217 -7.11 -6.23 27.90
N TRP A 218 -6.21 -7.20 28.03
CA TRP A 218 -5.21 -7.51 27.01
C TRP A 218 -5.86 -7.91 25.68
N GLN A 219 -6.86 -8.80 25.71
CA GLN A 219 -7.61 -9.21 24.51
C GLN A 219 -8.36 -8.03 23.88
N ALA A 220 -9.04 -7.21 24.69
CA ALA A 220 -9.76 -6.02 24.22
C ALA A 220 -8.81 -5.01 23.56
N ALA A 221 -7.63 -4.77 24.14
CA ALA A 221 -6.60 -3.91 23.57
C ALA A 221 -6.10 -4.45 22.22
N LEU A 222 -5.87 -5.76 22.10
CA LEU A 222 -5.48 -6.38 20.84
C LEU A 222 -6.55 -6.23 19.77
N VAL A 223 -7.81 -6.50 20.09
CA VAL A 223 -8.94 -6.33 19.15
C VAL A 223 -9.01 -4.88 18.67
N TRP A 224 -8.93 -3.92 19.59
CA TRP A 224 -8.95 -2.50 19.26
C TRP A 224 -7.80 -2.09 18.33
N LEU A 225 -6.57 -2.55 18.62
CA LEU A 225 -5.40 -2.28 17.78
C LEU A 225 -5.53 -2.91 16.39
N VAL A 226 -6.06 -4.13 16.30
CA VAL A 226 -6.28 -4.84 15.02
C VAL A 226 -7.35 -4.14 14.17
N VAL A 227 -8.43 -3.68 14.79
CA VAL A 227 -9.48 -2.88 14.11
C VAL A 227 -8.88 -1.58 13.56
N ARG A 228 -8.04 -0.88 14.34
CA ARG A 228 -7.35 0.34 13.86
C ARG A 228 -6.27 0.08 12.81
N ALA A 229 -5.71 -1.13 12.79
CA ALA A 229 -4.72 -1.59 11.82
C ALA A 229 -5.30 -2.06 10.47
N SER A 230 -6.61 -2.30 10.43
CA SER A 230 -7.36 -2.77 9.28
C SER A 230 -8.32 -1.66 8.85
N PRO A 231 -7.96 -0.80 7.88
CA PRO A 231 -8.94 0.15 7.35
C PRO A 231 -10.16 -0.65 6.86
N LEU A 232 -11.35 -0.33 7.38
CA LEU A 232 -12.59 -0.98 6.99
C LEU A 232 -12.75 -0.85 5.47
N PRO A 233 -12.94 -1.97 4.73
CA PRO A 233 -13.29 -1.90 3.33
C PRO A 233 -14.71 -1.33 3.22
N GLY A 234 -14.84 -0.02 2.97
CA GLY A 234 -16.18 0.57 2.78
C GLY A 234 -16.34 2.08 2.98
N GLN A 235 -15.39 2.78 3.58
CA GLN A 235 -15.43 4.26 3.58
C GLN A 235 -14.74 4.81 2.32
N ALA A 236 -15.30 4.48 1.15
CA ALA A 236 -15.13 5.28 -0.04
C ALA A 236 -16.30 6.28 -0.07
N PRO A 237 -16.09 7.60 -0.07
CA PRO A 237 -17.19 8.53 -0.30
C PRO A 237 -17.80 8.25 -1.68
N ARG A 238 -19.14 8.21 -1.72
CA ARG A 238 -19.93 8.19 -2.95
C ARG A 238 -19.70 9.47 -3.74
#